data_AF-A0A7C3FSZ2-F1
#
_entry.id   AF-A0A7C3FSZ2-F1
#
_cell.length_a   1.000
_cell.length_b   1.000
_cell.length_c   1.000
_cell.angle_alpha   90.00
_cell.angle_beta   90.00
_cell.angle_gamma   90.00
#
_symmetry.space_group_name_H-M   'P 1'
#
loop_
_entity.id
_entity.type
_entity.pdbx_description
1 polymer ?
#
loop_
_entity_poly.entity_id
_entity_poly.type
_entity_poly.pdbx_seq_one_letter_code
_entity_poly.pdbx_strand_id
1 'polypeptide(L)'
;MNQQNSQAKNHPSAPPEAEGMAGNTLHGMFDTTRELLSALGQATSAKAEELSSLTLIQLNGETRARIDQLVAAGVVKNRRQGAELLIKAGVESQETLFKQVADTEKEIHALHRQLHSLVTG
;
A
#
# COMPACT_ATOMS: atom_id res chain seq x y z
N MET A 1 37.03 51.78 32.21
CA MET A 1 36.13 50.72 32.70
C MET A 1 35.85 49.79 31.53
N ASN A 2 36.36 48.58 31.67
CA ASN A 2 36.29 47.45 30.75
C ASN A 2 34.86 46.94 30.51
N GLN A 3 34.62 46.41 29.29
CA GLN A 3 34.05 45.08 28.95
C GLN A 3 32.75 44.63 29.67
N GLN A 4 31.76 43.95 29.09
CA GLN A 4 31.52 43.38 27.78
C GLN A 4 30.16 42.67 27.92
N ASN A 5 29.30 42.82 26.91
CA ASN A 5 28.39 41.80 26.40
C ASN A 5 27.81 40.74 27.39
N SER A 6 26.57 40.95 27.82
CA SER A 6 25.68 39.84 28.19
C SER A 6 24.39 39.95 27.36
N GLN A 7 24.45 39.30 26.20
CA GLN A 7 23.27 38.88 25.44
C GLN A 7 22.53 37.77 26.20
N ALA A 8 21.23 37.97 26.42
CA ALA A 8 20.16 36.98 26.41
C ALA A 8 18.88 37.78 26.69
N LYS A 9 17.81 37.80 25.90
CA LYS A 9 17.21 36.68 25.18
C LYS A 9 16.11 37.27 24.29
N ASN A 10 16.33 37.31 22.97
CA ASN A 10 15.29 37.63 21.98
C ASN A 10 14.82 36.33 21.32
N HIS A 11 13.55 35.97 21.58
CA HIS A 11 12.62 35.13 20.78
C HIS A 11 13.00 33.65 20.45
N PRO A 12 12.04 32.76 20.09
CA PRO A 12 10.67 33.00 19.64
C PRO A 12 9.55 32.22 20.35
N SER A 13 8.34 32.73 20.11
CA SER A 13 7.04 32.11 20.32
C SER A 13 7.02 30.63 19.94
N ALA A 14 6.52 29.79 20.84
CA ALA A 14 6.07 28.46 20.50
C ALA A 14 5.04 28.56 19.35
N PRO A 15 5.14 27.76 18.28
CA PRO A 15 3.99 27.55 17.42
C PRO A 15 2.87 26.93 18.26
N PRO A 16 1.69 27.56 18.39
CA PRO A 16 0.50 26.77 18.62
C PRO A 16 0.29 25.90 17.37
N GLU A 17 -0.47 24.81 17.49
CA GLU A 17 -0.91 23.98 16.36
C GLU A 17 0.01 22.80 15.98
N ALA A 18 0.11 21.83 16.88
CA ALA A 18 0.47 20.46 16.52
C ALA A 18 -0.52 19.40 17.06
N GLU A 19 -1.78 19.78 17.34
CA GLU A 19 -2.80 18.84 17.85
C GLU A 19 -4.02 18.62 16.94
N GLY A 20 -4.06 19.26 15.75
CA GLY A 20 -5.22 19.16 14.85
C GLY A 20 -5.12 18.20 13.65
N MET A 21 -3.92 17.75 13.27
CA MET A 21 -3.73 17.04 11.98
C MET A 21 -4.04 15.53 11.99
N ALA A 22 -4.09 14.90 13.17
CA ALA A 22 -4.34 13.45 13.25
C ALA A 22 -5.83 13.10 12.99
N GLY A 23 -6.77 13.97 13.40
CA GLY A 23 -8.21 13.71 13.28
C GLY A 23 -8.75 13.80 11.85
N ASN A 24 -8.23 14.74 11.05
CA ASN A 24 -8.72 15.00 9.69
C ASN A 24 -8.23 13.96 8.66
N THR A 25 -7.08 13.34 8.91
CA THR A 25 -6.46 12.36 7.99
C THR A 25 -7.15 10.99 8.07
N LEU A 26 -7.62 10.60 9.26
CA LEU A 26 -8.38 9.37 9.44
C LEU A 26 -9.78 9.49 8.83
N HIS A 27 -10.47 10.62 9.02
CA HIS A 27 -11.82 10.83 8.47
C HIS A 27 -11.82 10.80 6.93
N GLY A 28 -10.87 11.49 6.29
CA GLY A 28 -10.75 11.49 4.82
C GLY A 28 -10.46 10.10 4.22
N MET A 29 -9.78 9.22 4.94
CA MET A 29 -9.54 7.84 4.50
C MET A 29 -10.83 6.99 4.57
N PHE A 30 -11.65 7.17 5.60
CA PHE A 30 -12.96 6.53 5.71
C PHE A 30 -13.95 7.02 4.64
N ASP A 31 -13.92 8.31 4.33
CA ASP A 31 -14.78 8.88 3.28
C ASP A 31 -14.39 8.37 1.89
N THR A 32 -13.09 8.34 1.58
CA THR A 32 -12.58 7.75 0.34
C THR A 32 -12.99 6.27 0.21
N THR A 33 -12.94 5.53 1.33
CA THR A 33 -13.36 4.11 1.36
C THR A 33 -14.87 3.95 1.15
N ARG A 34 -15.69 4.85 1.71
CA ARG A 34 -17.15 4.85 1.52
C ARG A 34 -17.55 5.23 0.10
N GLU A 35 -16.88 6.21 -0.50
CA GLU A 35 -17.09 6.59 -1.90
C GLU A 35 -16.73 5.43 -2.83
N LEU A 36 -15.61 4.74 -2.56
CA LEU A 36 -15.24 3.52 -3.29
C LEU A 36 -16.29 2.42 -3.14
N LEU A 37 -16.77 2.16 -1.92
CA LEU A 37 -17.79 1.15 -1.66
C LEU A 37 -19.13 1.48 -2.34
N SER A 38 -19.47 2.76 -2.39
CA SER A 38 -20.66 3.26 -3.10
C SER A 38 -20.51 3.13 -4.62
N ALA A 39 -19.31 3.40 -5.15
CA ALA A 39 -18.98 3.21 -6.57
C ALA A 39 -19.00 1.72 -6.97
N LEU A 40 -18.52 0.83 -6.09
CA LEU A 40 -18.63 -0.63 -6.25
C LEU A 40 -20.08 -1.08 -6.30
N GLY A 41 -20.94 -0.55 -5.44
CA GLY A 41 -22.39 -0.86 -5.42
C GLY A 41 -23.15 -0.41 -6.67
N GLN A 42 -22.61 0.54 -7.45
CA GLN A 42 -23.23 1.08 -8.67
C GLN A 42 -22.55 0.59 -9.97
N ALA A 43 -21.47 -0.20 -9.88
CA ALA A 43 -20.69 -0.63 -11.03
C ALA A 43 -21.37 -1.80 -11.78
N THR A 44 -21.60 -1.60 -13.08
CA THR A 44 -21.96 -2.68 -14.02
C THR A 44 -20.76 -3.62 -14.24
N SER A 45 -20.98 -4.83 -14.75
CA SER A 45 -19.96 -5.90 -14.86
C SER A 45 -18.61 -5.45 -15.43
N ALA A 46 -18.59 -4.57 -16.44
CA ALA A 46 -17.35 -4.05 -17.03
C ALA A 46 -16.57 -3.09 -16.09
N LYS A 47 -17.27 -2.26 -15.30
CA LYS A 47 -16.64 -1.41 -14.28
C LYS A 47 -16.28 -2.21 -13.03
N ALA A 48 -17.03 -3.26 -12.72
CA ALA A 48 -16.73 -4.15 -11.61
C ALA A 48 -15.40 -4.89 -11.82
N GLU A 49 -15.10 -5.30 -13.06
CA GLU A 49 -13.83 -5.96 -13.39
C GLU A 49 -12.64 -5.01 -13.25
N GLU A 50 -12.75 -3.77 -13.71
CA GLU A 50 -11.70 -2.75 -13.53
C GLU A 50 -11.49 -2.40 -12.05
N LEU A 51 -12.57 -2.26 -11.28
CA LEU A 51 -12.51 -2.01 -9.84
C LEU A 51 -12.02 -3.23 -9.04
N SER A 52 -12.19 -4.46 -9.55
CA SER A 52 -11.69 -5.68 -8.89
C SER A 52 -10.16 -5.70 -8.75
N SER A 53 -9.46 -4.94 -9.60
CA SER A 53 -8.00 -4.81 -9.55
C SER A 53 -7.51 -3.84 -8.47
N LEU A 54 -8.40 -3.07 -7.84
CA LEU A 54 -8.03 -2.11 -6.80
C LEU A 54 -7.80 -2.81 -5.47
N THR A 55 -6.58 -2.68 -4.96
CA THR A 55 -6.21 -3.20 -3.63
C THR A 55 -5.77 -2.05 -2.74
N LEU A 56 -6.42 -1.90 -1.58
CA LEU A 56 -5.96 -0.99 -0.54
C LEU A 56 -4.91 -1.71 0.30
N ILE A 57 -3.68 -1.18 0.33
CA ILE A 57 -2.55 -1.76 1.06
C ILE A 57 -2.10 -0.80 2.13
N GLN A 58 -2.09 -1.25 3.39
CA GLN A 58 -1.48 -0.49 4.48
C GLN A 58 0.04 -0.68 4.44
N LEU A 59 0.77 0.42 4.35
CA LEU A 59 2.23 0.43 4.33
C LEU A 59 2.76 0.91 5.68
N ASN A 60 3.79 0.24 6.19
CA ASN A 60 4.51 0.75 7.35
C ASN A 60 5.31 2.02 7.00
N GLY A 61 5.69 2.79 8.01
CA GLY A 61 6.38 4.07 7.82
C GLY A 61 7.71 3.94 7.07
N GLU A 62 8.44 2.85 7.29
CA GLU A 62 9.71 2.58 6.61
C GLU A 62 9.52 2.34 5.10
N THR A 63 8.58 1.48 4.72
CA THR A 63 8.28 1.18 3.31
C THR A 63 7.82 2.44 2.59
N ARG A 64 6.99 3.25 3.24
CA ARG A 64 6.55 4.53 2.70
C ARG A 64 7.72 5.49 2.47
N ALA A 65 8.66 5.59 3.41
CA ALA A 65 9.85 6.41 3.27
C ALA A 65 10.76 5.94 2.12
N ARG A 66 10.92 4.61 1.95
CA ARG A 66 11.69 4.04 0.83
C ARG A 66 11.04 4.34 -0.53
N ILE A 67 9.72 4.25 -0.63
CA ILE A 67 8.99 4.65 -1.85
C ILE A 67 9.17 6.14 -2.12
N ASP A 68 9.14 6.98 -1.08
CA ASP A 68 9.36 8.42 -1.21
C ASP A 68 10.78 8.74 -1.72
N GLN A 69 11.78 7.99 -1.30
CA GLN A 69 13.14 8.11 -1.83
C GLN A 69 13.20 7.77 -3.32
N LEU A 70 12.46 6.75 -3.79
CA LEU A 70 12.41 6.40 -5.20
C LEU A 70 11.78 7.52 -6.05
N VAL A 71 10.75 8.18 -5.51
CA VAL A 71 10.13 9.35 -6.15
C VAL A 71 11.09 10.53 -6.17
N ALA A 72 11.74 10.82 -5.04
CA ALA A 72 12.68 11.93 -4.91
C ALA A 72 13.92 11.76 -5.81
N ALA A 73 14.38 10.52 -6.00
CA ALA A 73 15.47 10.17 -6.91
C ALA A 73 15.05 10.18 -8.38
N GLY A 74 13.77 10.42 -8.70
CA GLY A 74 13.26 10.44 -10.07
C GLY A 74 13.16 9.06 -10.74
N VAL A 75 13.36 7.97 -9.98
CA VAL A 75 13.26 6.60 -10.50
C VAL A 75 11.82 6.28 -10.89
N VAL A 76 10.86 6.81 -10.13
CA VAL A 76 9.41 6.66 -10.37
C VAL A 76 8.71 8.00 -10.28
N LYS A 77 7.63 8.20 -11.04
CA LYS A 77 6.94 9.50 -11.11
C LYS A 77 6.09 9.81 -9.88
N ASN A 78 5.59 8.79 -9.21
CA ASN A 78 4.72 8.91 -8.05
C ASN A 78 4.76 7.63 -7.18
N ARG A 79 4.20 7.72 -5.98
CA ARG A 79 4.16 6.62 -5.00
C ARG A 79 3.50 5.36 -5.53
N ARG A 80 2.44 5.49 -6.34
CA ARG A 80 1.75 4.34 -6.97
C ARG A 80 2.71 3.56 -7.87
N GLN A 81 3.45 4.25 -8.74
CA GLN A 81 4.46 3.61 -9.59
C GLN A 81 5.59 2.96 -8.77
N GLY A 82 5.99 3.58 -7.65
CA GLY A 82 6.94 2.96 -6.72
C GLY A 82 6.42 1.67 -6.10
N ALA A 83 5.16 1.67 -5.65
CA ALA A 83 4.51 0.48 -5.11
C ALA A 83 4.37 -0.62 -6.18
N GLU A 84 3.91 -0.28 -7.38
CA GLU A 84 3.81 -1.21 -8.52
C GLU A 84 5.16 -1.84 -8.86
N LEU A 85 6.22 -1.03 -8.92
CA LEU A 85 7.58 -1.51 -9.19
C LEU A 85 8.04 -2.51 -8.12
N LEU A 86 7.86 -2.19 -6.85
CA LEU A 86 8.30 -3.04 -5.74
C LEU A 86 7.47 -4.33 -5.64
N ILE A 87 6.16 -4.27 -5.86
CA ILE A 87 5.30 -5.46 -5.90
C ILE A 87 5.74 -6.37 -7.05
N LYS A 88 5.95 -5.81 -8.25
CA LYS A 88 6.41 -6.58 -9.40
C LYS A 88 7.76 -7.24 -9.14
N ALA A 89 8.74 -6.49 -8.66
CA ALA A 89 10.05 -7.04 -8.32
C ALA A 89 9.98 -8.12 -7.23
N GLY A 90 9.10 -7.95 -6.24
CA GLY A 90 8.87 -8.94 -5.18
C GLY A 90 8.23 -10.23 -5.68
N VAL A 91 7.34 -10.15 -6.67
CA VAL A 91 6.75 -11.31 -7.35
C VAL A 91 7.80 -12.05 -8.18
N GLU A 92 8.56 -11.32 -9.00
CA GLU A 92 9.63 -11.88 -9.84
C GLU A 92 10.72 -12.53 -8.99
N SER A 93 11.11 -11.91 -7.86
CA SER A 93 12.09 -12.47 -6.92
C SER A 93 11.63 -13.77 -6.25
N GLN A 94 10.33 -14.07 -6.26
CA GLN A 94 9.73 -15.24 -5.62
C GLN A 94 9.18 -16.26 -6.62
N GLU A 95 9.60 -16.19 -7.89
CA GLU A 95 9.10 -17.07 -8.96
C GLU A 95 9.13 -18.56 -8.59
N THR A 96 10.21 -19.01 -7.94
CA THR A 96 10.34 -20.40 -7.46
C THR A 96 9.26 -20.80 -6.47
N LEU A 97 8.89 -19.91 -5.54
CA LEU A 97 7.83 -20.17 -4.57
C LEU A 97 6.48 -20.29 -5.28
N PHE A 98 6.17 -19.35 -6.18
CA PHE A 98 4.93 -19.40 -6.96
C PHE A 98 4.84 -20.65 -7.84
N LYS A 99 5.97 -21.10 -8.40
CA LYS A 99 6.04 -22.36 -9.14
C LYS A 99 5.70 -23.57 -8.27
N GLN A 100 6.24 -23.64 -7.06
CA GLN A 100 5.92 -24.73 -6.11
C GLN A 100 4.44 -24.73 -5.72
N VAL A 101 3.86 -23.54 -5.48
CA VAL A 101 2.42 -23.41 -5.21
C VAL A 101 1.61 -23.94 -6.40
N ALA A 102 1.93 -23.52 -7.62
CA ALA A 102 1.22 -23.96 -8.82
C ALA A 102 1.34 -25.47 -9.07
N ASP A 103 2.51 -26.07 -8.79
CA ASP A 103 2.69 -27.52 -8.93
C ASP A 103 1.90 -28.28 -7.85
N THR A 104 1.85 -27.78 -6.63
CA THR A 104 1.02 -28.35 -5.54
C THR A 104 -0.47 -28.28 -5.89
N GLU A 105 -0.95 -27.16 -6.45
CA GLU A 105 -2.33 -27.03 -6.90
C GLU A 105 -2.68 -28.06 -7.99
N LYS A 106 -1.78 -28.30 -8.94
CA LYS A 106 -1.98 -29.35 -9.97
C LYS A 106 -2.10 -30.73 -9.35
N GLU A 107 -1.29 -31.04 -8.35
CA GLU A 107 -1.36 -32.31 -7.63
C GLU A 107 -2.69 -32.47 -6.89
N ILE A 108 -3.16 -31.44 -6.19
CA ILE A 108 -4.48 -31.44 -5.53
C ILE A 108 -5.59 -31.70 -6.57
N HIS A 109 -5.57 -31.00 -7.70
CA HIS A 109 -6.56 -31.20 -8.76
C HIS A 109 -6.49 -32.60 -9.37
N ALA A 110 -5.28 -33.17 -9.53
CA ALA A 110 -5.11 -34.53 -10.01
C ALA A 110 -5.66 -35.56 -9.01
N LEU A 111 -5.42 -35.37 -7.71
CA LEU A 111 -5.96 -36.21 -6.64
C LEU A 111 -7.49 -36.11 -6.58
N HIS A 112 -8.07 -34.91 -6.68
CA HIS A 112 -9.52 -34.72 -6.74
C HIS A 112 -10.15 -35.47 -7.92
N ARG A 113 -9.53 -35.41 -9.11
CA ARG A 113 -10.00 -36.17 -10.28
C ARG A 113 -9.92 -37.68 -10.06
N GLN A 114 -8.83 -38.17 -9.46
CA GLN A 114 -8.67 -39.59 -9.14
C GLN A 114 -9.75 -40.06 -8.14
N LEU A 115 -9.98 -39.31 -7.06
CA LEU A 115 -11.04 -39.61 -6.09
C LEU A 115 -12.44 -39.61 -6.73
N HIS A 116 -12.74 -38.61 -7.56
CA HIS A 116 -14.02 -38.54 -8.26
C HIS A 116 -14.22 -39.71 -9.23
N SER A 117 -13.16 -40.14 -9.92
CA SER A 117 -13.21 -41.30 -10.81
C SER A 117 -13.47 -42.62 -10.06
N LEU A 118 -12.96 -42.75 -8.83
CA LEU A 118 -13.16 -43.94 -8.00
C LEU A 118 -14.56 -44.03 -7.37
N VAL A 119 -15.24 -42.89 -7.18
CA VAL A 119 -16.59 -42.84 -6.59
C VAL A 119 -17.69 -42.91 -7.66
N THR A 120 -17.39 -42.51 -8.89
CA THR A 120 -18.36 -42.50 -10.01
C THR A 120 -18.19 -43.70 -10.96
N GLY A 121 -17.12 -44.49 -10.78
CA GLY A 121 -16.79 -45.68 -11.56
C GLY A 121 -17.28 -46.98 -10.93
#